data_AF-A0A1F3NLC0-F1
#
_entry.id   AF-A0A1F3NLC0-F1
#
_cell.length_a   1.000
_cell.length_b   1.000
_cell.length_c   1.000
_cell.angle_alpha   90.00
_cell.angle_beta   90.00
_cell.angle_gamma   90.00
#
_symmetry.space_group_name_H-M   'P 1'
#
loop_
_entity.id
_entity.type
_entity.pdbx_description
1 polymer ?
#
loop_
_entity_poly.entity_id
_entity_poly.type
_entity_poly.pdbx_seq_one_letter_code
_entity_poly.pdbx_strand_id
1 'polypeptide(L)'
;MNIIPVNKLASEIHQAKVFPDVKSLPPETKGLIIMTRKDQTADVVKEAKTRGFKQIWIQQGSESKEALQELEETDINYITGQCILMYYKPHSIHKFHGRLKKLFGRYPK
;
A
#
# COMPACT_ATOMS: atom_id res chain seq x y z
N MET A 1 13.61 2.55 -9.46
CA MET A 1 12.39 1.99 -8.81
C MET A 1 11.31 2.01 -9.87
N ASN A 2 10.72 0.87 -10.19
CA ASN A 2 9.60 0.80 -11.13
C ASN A 2 8.30 0.98 -10.33
N ILE A 3 7.53 2.03 -10.62
CA ILE A 3 6.25 2.32 -9.98
C ILE A 3 5.18 2.21 -11.04
N ILE A 4 4.17 1.39 -10.78
CA ILE A 4 3.05 1.18 -11.69
C ILE A 4 1.81 1.83 -11.06
N PRO A 5 1.27 2.91 -11.64
CA PRO A 5 0.07 3.53 -11.12
C PRO A 5 -1.17 2.66 -11.39
N VAL A 6 -2.05 2.59 -10.40
CA VAL A 6 -3.34 1.91 -10.50
C VAL A 6 -4.45 2.89 -10.16
N ASN A 7 -5.36 3.13 -11.09
CA ASN A 7 -6.48 4.04 -10.89
C ASN A 7 -7.61 3.72 -11.90
N LYS A 8 -8.85 3.62 -11.42
CA LYS A 8 -10.02 3.33 -12.25
C LYS A 8 -10.35 4.43 -13.28
N LEU A 9 -9.93 5.67 -13.02
CA LEU A 9 -10.37 6.86 -13.76
C LEU A 9 -9.27 7.52 -14.59
N ALA A 10 -8.00 7.21 -14.31
CA ALA A 10 -6.87 7.79 -15.04
C ALA A 10 -6.31 6.76 -16.04
N SER A 11 -6.01 7.20 -17.25
CA SER A 11 -5.30 6.40 -18.26
C SER A 11 -3.78 6.61 -18.21
N GLU A 12 -3.33 7.77 -17.71
CA GLU A 12 -1.92 8.16 -17.61
C GLU A 12 -1.66 8.98 -16.34
N ILE A 13 -0.56 8.71 -15.66
CA ILE A 13 -0.05 9.51 -14.52
C ILE A 13 1.46 9.64 -14.70
N HIS A 14 1.97 10.87 -14.76
CA HIS A 14 3.41 11.15 -14.97
C HIS A 14 4.01 10.39 -16.17
N GLN A 15 3.31 10.35 -17.32
CA GLN A 15 3.74 9.61 -18.53
C GLN A 15 3.83 8.09 -18.35
N ALA A 16 3.40 7.55 -17.21
CA ALA A 16 3.30 6.13 -16.97
C ALA A 16 1.89 5.64 -17.32
N LYS A 17 1.84 4.48 -17.99
CA LYS A 17 0.61 3.73 -18.22
C LYS A 17 -0.05 3.39 -16.89
N VAL A 18 -1.34 3.69 -16.77
CA VAL A 18 -2.15 3.35 -15.60
C VAL A 18 -2.95 2.08 -15.86
N PHE A 19 -3.02 1.22 -14.84
CA PHE A 19 -3.89 0.05 -14.86
C PHE A 19 -5.18 0.35 -14.09
N PRO A 20 -6.35 -0.12 -14.55
CA PRO A 20 -7.63 0.19 -13.91
C PRO A 20 -7.82 -0.50 -12.56
N ASP A 21 -7.14 -1.63 -12.34
CA ASP A 21 -7.33 -2.50 -11.17
C ASP A 21 -6.08 -3.35 -10.87
N VAL A 22 -6.11 -4.11 -9.77
CA VAL A 22 -4.97 -4.95 -9.35
C VAL A 22 -4.86 -6.21 -10.23
N LYS A 23 -5.95 -6.65 -10.85
CA LYS A 23 -6.00 -7.88 -11.66
C LYS A 23 -5.29 -7.73 -13.00
N SER A 24 -5.34 -6.54 -13.58
CA SER A 24 -4.74 -6.18 -14.87
C SER A 24 -3.25 -5.83 -14.79
N LEU A 25 -2.73 -5.60 -13.58
CA LEU A 25 -1.31 -5.31 -13.36
C LEU A 25 -0.40 -6.46 -13.89
N PRO A 26 0.84 -6.16 -14.31
CA PRO A 26 1.76 -7.17 -14.81
C PRO A 26 2.04 -8.31 -13.80
N PRO A 27 2.25 -9.57 -14.25
CA PRO A 27 2.51 -10.72 -13.37
C PRO A 27 3.73 -10.58 -12.46
N GLU A 28 4.74 -9.83 -12.89
CA GLU A 28 5.98 -9.60 -12.14
C GLU A 28 5.86 -8.60 -10.99
N THR A 29 4.68 -7.98 -10.81
CA THR A 29 4.44 -6.99 -9.75
C THR A 29 4.47 -7.66 -8.37
N LYS A 30 5.44 -7.29 -7.54
CA LYS A 30 5.74 -8.02 -6.28
C LYS A 30 5.04 -7.50 -5.02
N GLY A 31 4.56 -6.27 -5.04
CA GLY A 31 3.96 -5.65 -3.87
C GLY A 31 3.04 -4.50 -4.24
N LEU A 32 2.19 -4.11 -3.29
CA LEU A 32 1.15 -3.12 -3.50
C LEU A 32 1.17 -2.07 -2.39
N ILE A 33 1.05 -0.79 -2.76
CA ILE A 33 0.79 0.31 -1.83
C ILE A 33 -0.63 0.81 -2.10
N ILE A 34 -1.53 0.57 -1.17
CA ILE A 34 -2.95 0.90 -1.27
C ILE A 34 -3.18 2.28 -0.65
N MET A 35 -3.61 3.22 -1.49
CA MET A 35 -3.93 4.61 -1.13
C MET A 35 -5.37 4.97 -1.53
N THR A 36 -6.27 4.00 -1.49
CA THR A 36 -7.70 4.18 -1.80
C THR A 36 -8.46 4.78 -0.62
N ARG A 37 -9.70 5.20 -0.87
CA ARG A 37 -10.65 5.50 0.22
C ARG A 37 -10.94 4.21 1.02
N LYS A 38 -11.24 4.38 2.31
CA LYS A 38 -11.47 3.27 3.26
C LYS A 38 -12.57 2.30 2.80
N ASP A 39 -13.61 2.80 2.16
CA ASP A 39 -14.74 2.04 1.62
C ASP A 39 -14.37 1.15 0.43
N GLN A 40 -13.19 1.34 -0.17
CA GLN A 40 -12.73 0.60 -1.34
C GLN A 40 -11.52 -0.32 -1.03
N THR A 41 -10.85 -0.11 0.11
CA THR A 41 -9.60 -0.80 0.44
C THR A 41 -9.78 -2.32 0.57
N ALA A 42 -10.91 -2.78 1.14
CA ALA A 42 -11.16 -4.21 1.32
C ALA A 42 -11.23 -4.96 -0.03
N ASP A 43 -11.88 -4.36 -1.03
CA ASP A 43 -11.96 -4.95 -2.37
C ASP A 43 -10.58 -5.04 -3.01
N VAL A 44 -9.76 -4.00 -2.90
CA VAL A 44 -8.37 -4.01 -3.40
C VAL A 44 -7.54 -5.10 -2.74
N VAL A 45 -7.71 -5.31 -1.43
CA VAL A 45 -7.05 -6.41 -0.69
C VAL A 45 -7.51 -7.77 -1.20
N LYS A 46 -8.81 -7.98 -1.41
CA LYS A 46 -9.37 -9.23 -1.97
C LYS A 46 -8.81 -9.52 -3.37
N GLU A 47 -8.69 -8.49 -4.21
CA GLU A 47 -8.05 -8.63 -5.53
C GLU A 47 -6.57 -9.01 -5.42
N ALA A 48 -5.84 -8.36 -4.52
CA ALA A 48 -4.43 -8.66 -4.29
C ALA A 48 -4.23 -10.10 -3.77
N LYS A 49 -5.07 -10.56 -2.84
CA LYS A 49 -5.09 -11.95 -2.36
C LYS A 49 -5.31 -12.94 -3.50
N THR A 50 -6.32 -12.68 -4.33
CA THR A 50 -6.66 -13.53 -5.49
C THR A 50 -5.50 -13.62 -6.48
N ARG A 51 -4.74 -12.53 -6.67
CA ARG A 51 -3.54 -12.48 -7.50
C ARG A 51 -2.28 -13.07 -6.86
N GLY A 52 -2.35 -13.47 -5.59
CA GLY A 52 -1.22 -14.08 -4.88
C GLY A 52 -0.17 -13.08 -4.39
N PHE A 53 -0.53 -11.81 -4.21
CA PHE A 53 0.39 -10.82 -3.62
C PHE A 53 0.77 -11.23 -2.19
N LYS A 54 2.06 -11.08 -1.86
CA LYS A 54 2.60 -11.41 -0.53
C LYS A 54 3.06 -10.19 0.27
N GLN A 55 3.03 -9.00 -0.34
CA GLN A 55 3.56 -7.77 0.23
C GLN A 55 2.55 -6.64 0.02
N ILE A 56 1.89 -6.19 1.09
CA ILE A 56 0.85 -5.16 1.02
C ILE A 56 1.14 -4.03 2.00
N TRP A 57 1.13 -2.79 1.53
CA TRP A 57 1.15 -1.61 2.37
C TRP A 57 -0.19 -0.91 2.27
N ILE A 58 -0.90 -0.75 3.38
CA ILE A 58 -2.08 0.11 3.47
C ILE A 58 -1.64 1.44 4.05
N GLN A 59 -1.69 2.50 3.24
CA GLN A 59 -1.27 3.83 3.65
C GLN A 59 -2.10 4.30 4.85
N GLN A 60 -1.46 4.98 5.80
CA GLN A 60 -2.15 5.61 6.93
C GLN A 60 -3.37 6.40 6.45
N GLY A 61 -4.54 6.05 6.98
CA GLY A 61 -5.82 6.67 6.63
C GLY A 61 -6.61 5.94 5.56
N SER A 62 -6.04 4.92 4.90
CA SER A 62 -6.72 4.08 3.91
C SER A 62 -7.24 2.77 4.51
N GLU A 63 -6.87 2.41 5.73
CA GLU A 63 -7.31 1.17 6.38
C GLU A 63 -8.80 1.15 6.73
N SER A 64 -9.42 -0.02 6.60
CA SER A 64 -10.76 -0.34 7.08
C SER A 64 -10.74 -1.63 7.88
N LYS A 65 -11.73 -1.83 8.77
CA LYS A 65 -11.81 -3.07 9.56
C LYS A 65 -11.87 -4.31 8.67
N GLU A 66 -12.69 -4.26 7.62
CA GLU A 66 -12.84 -5.35 6.66
C GLU A 66 -11.54 -5.63 5.91
N ALA A 67 -10.78 -4.61 5.48
CA ALA A 67 -9.50 -4.81 4.82
C ALA A 67 -8.45 -5.49 5.73
N LEU A 68 -8.48 -5.19 7.04
CA LEU A 68 -7.59 -5.83 8.00
C LEU A 68 -8.02 -7.27 8.29
N GLN A 69 -9.33 -7.54 8.43
CA GLN A 69 -9.87 -8.89 8.57
C GLN A 69 -9.54 -9.77 7.37
N GLU A 70 -9.51 -9.21 6.15
CA GLU A 70 -9.07 -9.94 4.96
C GLU A 70 -7.59 -10.35 5.01
N LEU A 71 -6.76 -9.66 5.78
CA LEU A 71 -5.33 -9.95 5.91
C LEU A 71 -5.01 -10.79 7.15
N GLU A 72 -5.89 -10.78 8.15
CA GLU A 72 -5.79 -11.67 9.31
C GLU A 72 -5.72 -13.14 8.86
N GLU A 73 -4.89 -13.92 9.56
CA GLU A 73 -4.66 -15.35 9.30
C GLU A 73 -4.09 -15.70 7.91
N THR A 74 -3.69 -14.70 7.12
CA THR A 74 -2.98 -14.92 5.85
C THR A 74 -1.46 -14.96 6.05
N ASP A 75 -0.73 -15.49 5.07
CA ASP A 75 0.73 -15.42 5.01
C ASP A 75 1.25 -14.14 4.34
N ILE A 76 0.37 -13.15 4.13
CA ILE A 76 0.71 -11.87 3.50
C ILE A 76 1.40 -11.00 4.53
N ASN A 77 2.61 -10.55 4.20
CA ASN A 77 3.27 -9.50 4.96
C ASN A 77 2.57 -8.17 4.67
N TYR A 78 1.97 -7.56 5.70
CA TYR A 78 1.29 -6.28 5.55
C TYR A 78 1.70 -5.22 6.57
N ILE A 79 1.76 -3.97 6.10
CA ILE A 79 2.00 -2.79 6.92
C ILE A 79 0.78 -1.88 6.84
N THR A 80 0.31 -1.39 7.98
CA THR A 80 -0.82 -0.44 8.08
C THR A 80 -0.56 0.65 9.10
N GLY A 81 -1.32 1.76 9.01
CA GLY A 81 -1.21 2.88 9.94
C GLY A 81 0.13 3.62 9.89
N GLN A 82 0.88 3.46 8.79
CA GLN A 82 2.16 4.11 8.55
C GLN A 82 2.10 4.97 7.29
N CYS A 83 2.73 6.14 7.33
CA CYS A 83 2.89 7.01 6.17
C CYS A 83 4.17 6.63 5.40
N ILE A 84 4.05 6.29 4.12
CA ILE A 84 5.19 5.84 3.29
C ILE A 84 6.33 6.87 3.21
N LEU A 85 6.03 8.16 3.32
CA LEU A 85 7.01 9.26 3.29
C LEU A 85 7.96 9.27 4.48
N MET A 86 7.66 8.53 5.55
CA MET A 86 8.59 8.31 6.67
C MET A 86 9.71 7.31 6.31
N TYR A 87 9.55 6.53 5.23
CA TYR A 87 10.41 5.41 4.89
C TYR A 87 11.14 5.62 3.56
N TYR A 88 10.45 6.20 2.56
CA TYR A 88 11.06 6.49 1.26
C TYR A 88 11.65 7.91 1.24
N LYS A 89 12.97 8.01 1.41
CA LYS A 89 13.74 9.28 1.40
C LYS A 89 13.08 10.37 2.27
N PRO A 90 12.96 10.17 3.59
CA PRO A 90 12.22 11.09 4.44
C PRO A 90 12.91 12.46 4.56
N HIS A 91 12.14 13.53 4.39
CA HIS A 91 12.57 14.93 4.55
C HIS A 91 11.60 15.71 5.46
N SER A 92 12.06 16.84 6.00
CA SER A 92 11.25 17.73 6.85
C SER A 92 10.57 16.99 8.02
N ILE A 93 9.29 17.28 8.28
CA ILE A 93 8.49 16.70 9.36
C ILE A 93 8.45 15.17 9.31
N HIS A 94 8.47 14.56 8.12
CA HIS A 94 8.48 13.10 7.96
C HIS A 94 9.78 12.45 8.48
N LYS A 95 10.92 13.12 8.33
CA LYS A 95 12.19 12.68 8.92
C LYS A 95 12.17 12.79 10.44
N PHE A 96 11.59 13.87 10.99
CA PHE A 96 11.51 14.08 12.42
C PHE A 96 10.61 13.04 13.10
N HIS A 97 9.34 12.93 12.68
CA HIS A 97 8.42 11.98 13.31
C HIS A 97 8.74 10.52 12.97
N GLY A 98 9.36 10.25 11.81
CA GLY A 98 9.96 8.94 11.49
C GLY A 98 11.01 8.52 12.52
N ARG A 99 11.97 9.41 12.84
CA ARG A 99 12.99 9.13 13.87
C ARG A 99 12.39 8.86 15.25
N LEU A 100 11.38 9.64 15.65
CA LEU A 100 10.67 9.42 16.93
C LEU A 100 10.00 8.03 16.95
N LYS A 101 9.23 7.69 15.91
CA LYS A 101 8.59 6.37 15.77
C LYS A 101 9.59 5.23 15.88
N LYS A 102 10.78 5.38 15.29
CA LYS A 102 11.86 4.39 15.36
C LYS A 102 12.40 4.26 16.80
N LEU A 103 12.65 5.37 17.48
CA LEU A 103 13.14 5.39 18.85
C LEU A 103 12.17 4.73 19.83
N PHE A 104 10.86 4.95 19.65
CA PHE A 104 9.80 4.33 20.46
C PHE A 104 9.45 2.89 20.03
N GLY A 105 10.21 2.27 19.12
CA GLY A 105 9.99 0.88 18.71
C GLY A 105 8.72 0.63 17.91
N ARG A 106 8.09 1.67 17.36
CA ARG A 106 6.84 1.60 16.58
C ARG A 106 7.06 1.56 15.06
N TYR A 107 8.30 1.31 14.63
CA TYR A 107 8.62 1.02 13.24
C TYR A 107 8.15 -0.40 12.90
N PRO A 108 7.52 -0.62 11.72
CA PRO A 108 7.24 -1.96 11.22
C PRO A 108 8.51 -2.81 11.20
N LYS A 109 8.38 -4.08 11.55
CA LYS A 109 9.44 -5.09 11.54
C LYS A 109 9.23 -6.03 10.37
#